data_AF-A0A067M4V7-F1
#
_entry.id   AF-A0A067M4V7-F1
#
_cell.length_a   1.000
_cell.length_b   1.000
_cell.length_c   1.000
_cell.angle_alpha   90.00
_cell.angle_beta   90.00
_cell.angle_gamma   90.00
#
_symmetry.space_group_name_H-M   'P 1'
#
loop_
_entity.id
_entity.type
_entity.pdbx_description
1 polymer ?
#
loop_
_entity_poly.entity_id
_entity_poly.type
_entity_poly.pdbx_seq_one_letter_code
_entity_poly.pdbx_strand_id
1 'polypeptide(L)'
;MAWAPIGNRARHHDFFICGQRYSMLPALSLDGILHLDIQERSYNAQLFNEFIDGLLDNMNPFLGPNSVVVMDNASIHKSPELRAMFEARFYVFSSLKAWIRANNDFVRGELTGELTCDPYTMLWEAVFTAATPEKARGWFKDCGYF
;
A
#
# COMPACT_ATOMS: atom_id res chain seq x y z
N MET A 1 22.58 23.02 -27.78
CA MET A 1 23.72 22.09 -27.59
C MET A 1 24.72 22.77 -26.68
N ALA A 2 24.95 22.23 -25.48
CA ALA A 2 26.01 22.70 -24.59
C ALA A 2 27.22 21.76 -24.71
N TRP A 3 28.40 22.33 -24.91
CA TRP A 3 29.68 21.62 -24.85
C TRP A 3 30.53 22.23 -23.75
N ALA A 4 31.26 21.42 -23.00
CA ALA A 4 32.25 21.89 -22.03
C ALA A 4 33.53 21.05 -22.10
N PRO A 5 34.70 21.65 -21.84
CA PRO A 5 35.96 20.94 -21.76
C PRO A 5 35.95 19.84 -20.69
N ILE A 6 36.80 18.82 -20.88
CA ILE A 6 37.02 17.74 -19.91
C ILE A 6 37.33 18.33 -18.52
N GLY A 7 36.61 17.85 -17.51
CA GLY A 7 36.72 18.33 -16.12
C GLY A 7 35.73 19.43 -15.74
N ASN A 8 34.95 19.96 -16.69
CA ASN A 8 33.97 21.02 -16.43
C ASN A 8 32.54 20.56 -16.75
N ARG A 9 31.58 20.97 -15.90
CA ARG A 9 30.16 20.68 -16.12
C ARG A 9 29.61 21.57 -17.23
N ALA A 10 29.17 20.99 -18.34
CA ALA A 10 28.37 21.68 -19.35
C ALA A 10 27.06 22.16 -18.70
N ARG A 11 26.80 23.47 -18.74
CA ARG A 11 25.54 24.06 -18.28
C ARG A 11 24.71 24.44 -19.51
N HIS A 12 23.51 23.90 -19.60
CA HIS A 12 22.49 24.28 -20.56
C HIS A 12 21.30 24.81 -19.77
N HIS A 13 20.88 26.03 -20.03
CA HIS A 13 19.62 26.55 -19.51
C HIS A 13 18.61 26.47 -20.66
N ASP A 14 17.75 25.45 -20.60
CA ASP A 14 16.52 25.44 -21.37
C ASP A 14 15.41 26.07 -20.54
N PHE A 15 14.55 26.85 -21.19
CA PHE A 15 13.27 27.21 -20.59
C PHE A 15 12.41 25.95 -20.55
N PHE A 16 12.22 25.37 -19.36
CA PHE A 16 11.21 24.35 -19.17
C PHE A 16 9.83 25.03 -19.21
N ILE A 17 9.30 25.25 -20.41
CA ILE A 17 7.92 25.71 -20.58
C ILE A 17 7.03 24.54 -20.22
N CYS A 18 6.55 24.50 -18.98
CA CYS A 18 5.48 23.60 -18.63
C CYS A 18 4.16 24.36 -18.74
N GLY A 19 3.28 23.91 -19.63
CA GLY A 19 1.86 24.23 -19.53
C GLY A 19 1.26 23.64 -18.25
N GLN A 20 -0.07 23.67 -18.15
CA GLN A 20 -0.79 23.05 -17.04
C GLN A 20 -0.32 21.60 -16.83
N ARG A 21 0.09 21.26 -15.60
CA ARG A 21 0.49 19.90 -15.22
C ARG A 21 -0.68 19.19 -14.59
N TYR A 22 -0.83 17.92 -14.92
CA TYR A 22 -1.77 17.01 -14.29
C TYR A 22 -0.99 15.85 -13.64
N SER A 23 -1.42 15.46 -12.44
CA SER A 23 -0.97 14.28 -11.72
C SER A 23 -2.10 13.28 -11.75
N MET A 24 -1.83 12.05 -12.17
CA MET A 24 -2.82 10.98 -12.24
C MET A 24 -2.45 9.88 -11.25
N LEU A 25 -3.44 9.38 -10.50
CA LEU A 25 -3.29 8.22 -9.63
C LEU A 25 -4.31 7.14 -10.04
N PRO A 26 -3.90 6.17 -10.85
CA PRO A 26 -4.68 4.97 -11.11
C PRO A 26 -4.41 3.88 -10.05
N ALA A 27 -5.45 3.25 -9.55
CA ALA A 27 -5.38 1.93 -8.89
C ALA A 27 -5.66 0.86 -9.94
N LEU A 28 -4.64 0.05 -10.26
CA LEU A 28 -4.73 -1.02 -11.24
C LEU A 28 -5.04 -2.36 -10.54
N SER A 29 -5.97 -3.13 -11.12
CA SER A 29 -6.24 -4.52 -10.78
C SER A 29 -5.93 -5.44 -11.97
N LEU A 30 -6.10 -6.76 -11.78
CA LEU A 30 -5.98 -7.74 -12.86
C LEU A 30 -7.06 -7.58 -13.94
N ASP A 31 -8.19 -6.97 -13.61
CA ASP A 31 -9.32 -6.76 -14.52
C ASP A 31 -9.35 -5.32 -15.12
N GLY A 32 -8.35 -4.50 -14.82
CA GLY A 32 -8.23 -3.13 -15.34
C GLY A 32 -8.13 -2.06 -14.26
N ILE A 33 -8.52 -0.83 -14.57
CA ILE A 33 -8.46 0.29 -13.63
C ILE A 33 -9.63 0.19 -12.64
N LEU A 34 -9.32 0.05 -11.36
CA LEU A 34 -10.29 -0.06 -10.28
C LEU A 34 -10.74 1.32 -9.76
N HIS A 35 -9.81 2.28 -9.73
CA HIS A 35 -10.09 3.67 -9.33
C HIS A 35 -9.10 4.61 -10.02
N LEU A 36 -9.50 5.85 -10.29
CA LEU A 36 -8.65 6.86 -10.94
C LEU A 36 -8.97 8.24 -10.37
N ASP A 37 -7.94 8.95 -9.93
CA ASP A 37 -8.03 10.37 -9.60
C ASP A 37 -7.02 11.20 -10.42
N ILE A 38 -7.44 12.41 -10.83
CA ILE A 38 -6.66 13.31 -11.67
C ILE A 38 -6.66 14.70 -11.05
N GLN A 39 -5.47 15.21 -10.76
CA GLN A 39 -5.27 16.48 -10.05
C GLN A 39 -4.43 17.45 -10.88
N GLU A 40 -4.79 18.72 -10.92
CA GLU A 40 -3.98 19.80 -11.53
C GLU A 40 -2.79 20.25 -10.67
N ARG A 41 -2.47 19.47 -9.65
CA ARG A 41 -1.48 19.75 -8.62
C ARG A 41 -0.76 18.47 -8.22
N SER A 42 0.35 18.61 -7.51
CA SER A 42 1.02 17.45 -6.89
C SER A 42 0.18 16.91 -5.74
N TYR A 43 0.21 15.58 -5.55
CA TYR A 43 -0.43 14.95 -4.41
C TYR A 43 0.29 15.30 -3.11
N ASN A 44 -0.51 15.56 -2.08
CA ASN A 44 -0.08 15.63 -0.69
C ASN A 44 -0.77 14.50 0.09
N ALA A 45 -0.45 14.36 1.38
CA ALA A 45 -1.04 13.32 2.21
C ALA A 45 -2.58 13.39 2.27
N GLN A 46 -3.17 14.59 2.26
CA GLN A 46 -4.63 14.75 2.31
C GLN A 46 -5.30 14.23 1.02
N LEU A 47 -4.86 14.71 -0.15
CA LEU A 47 -5.39 14.27 -1.45
C LEU A 47 -5.20 12.76 -1.63
N PHE A 48 -4.09 12.23 -1.14
CA PHE A 48 -3.84 10.80 -1.17
C PHE A 48 -4.80 10.01 -0.27
N ASN A 49 -5.10 10.51 0.93
CA ASN A 49 -6.10 9.88 1.81
C ASN A 49 -7.49 9.90 1.16
N GLU A 50 -7.88 11.00 0.51
CA GLU A 50 -9.15 11.12 -0.23
C GLU A 50 -9.22 10.11 -1.37
N PHE A 51 -8.13 9.97 -2.15
CA PHE A 51 -8.01 8.92 -3.17
C PHE A 51 -8.18 7.51 -2.59
N ILE A 52 -7.56 7.23 -1.44
CA ILE A 52 -7.68 5.92 -0.81
C ILE A 52 -9.09 5.69 -0.31
N ASP A 53 -9.78 6.68 0.26
CA ASP A 53 -11.17 6.51 0.70
C ASP A 53 -12.07 6.07 -0.45
N GLY A 54 -11.96 6.76 -1.60
CA GLY A 54 -12.67 6.39 -2.83
C GLY A 54 -12.25 5.04 -3.41
N LEU A 55 -10.96 4.68 -3.35
CA LEU A 55 -10.48 3.36 -3.75
C LEU A 55 -11.11 2.26 -2.89
N LEU A 56 -11.19 2.46 -1.58
CA LEU A 56 -11.69 1.46 -0.63
C LEU A 56 -13.16 1.12 -0.83
N ASP A 57 -13.96 2.02 -1.41
CA ASP A 57 -15.35 1.74 -1.78
C ASP A 57 -15.47 0.79 -2.99
N ASN A 58 -14.40 0.65 -3.77
CA ASN A 58 -14.31 -0.24 -4.94
C ASN A 58 -13.55 -1.55 -4.64
N MET A 59 -13.08 -1.73 -3.40
CA MET A 59 -12.36 -2.92 -2.96
C MET A 59 -13.27 -3.92 -2.25
N ASN A 60 -12.90 -5.19 -2.30
CA ASN A 60 -13.60 -6.24 -1.56
C ASN A 60 -12.92 -6.53 -0.21
N PRO A 61 -13.64 -7.13 0.75
CA PRO A 61 -13.04 -7.69 1.95
C PRO A 61 -11.94 -8.71 1.65
N PHE A 62 -11.01 -8.86 2.59
CA PHE A 62 -9.87 -9.76 2.47
C PHE A 62 -10.27 -11.22 2.18
N LEU A 63 -9.46 -11.87 1.33
CA LEU A 63 -9.64 -13.12 0.59
C LEU A 63 -10.47 -13.00 -0.71
N GLY A 64 -11.18 -11.89 -0.93
CA GLY A 64 -11.83 -11.60 -2.21
C GLY A 64 -10.86 -11.05 -3.28
N PRO A 65 -11.27 -11.02 -4.57
CA PRO A 65 -10.52 -10.29 -5.59
C PRO A 65 -10.46 -8.79 -5.24
N ASN A 66 -9.39 -8.09 -5.61
CA ASN A 66 -9.23 -6.65 -5.33
C ASN A 66 -9.29 -6.30 -3.82
N SER A 67 -8.76 -7.17 -2.96
CA SER A 67 -8.80 -6.99 -1.50
C SER A 67 -7.48 -6.56 -0.86
N VAL A 68 -6.43 -6.35 -1.66
CA VAL A 68 -5.09 -5.98 -1.18
C VAL A 68 -4.60 -4.80 -1.99
N VAL A 69 -4.21 -3.73 -1.29
CA VAL A 69 -3.53 -2.57 -1.88
C VAL A 69 -2.03 -2.74 -1.75
N VAL A 70 -1.31 -2.63 -2.87
CA VAL A 70 0.16 -2.59 -2.91
C VAL A 70 0.59 -1.22 -3.45
N MET A 71 1.47 -0.54 -2.72
CA MET A 71 1.97 0.80 -3.03
C MET A 71 3.47 0.86 -2.77
N ASP A 72 4.18 1.81 -3.37
CA ASP A 72 5.58 2.09 -3.03
C ASP A 72 5.69 2.74 -1.63
N ASN A 73 6.90 2.83 -1.11
CA ASN A 73 7.16 3.34 0.25
C ASN A 73 7.32 4.87 0.29
N ALA A 74 6.42 5.61 -0.37
CA ALA A 74 6.43 7.07 -0.37
C ALA A 74 6.08 7.65 1.01
N SER A 75 6.60 8.84 1.33
CA SER A 75 6.34 9.49 2.62
C SER A 75 4.86 9.88 2.80
N ILE A 76 4.19 10.22 1.70
CA ILE A 76 2.76 10.56 1.70
C ILE A 76 1.86 9.35 2.07
N HIS A 77 2.37 8.11 2.02
CA HIS A 77 1.66 6.88 2.40
C HIS A 77 1.75 6.57 3.90
N LYS A 78 2.29 7.47 4.72
CA LYS A 78 2.56 7.23 6.14
C LYS A 78 1.69 8.08 7.07
N SER A 79 0.59 8.63 6.56
CA SER A 79 -0.34 9.42 7.36
C SER A 79 -1.05 8.54 8.41
N PRO A 80 -1.26 9.04 9.65
CA PRO A 80 -2.06 8.34 10.65
C PRO A 80 -3.48 8.02 10.18
N GLU A 81 -4.07 8.91 9.39
CA GLU A 81 -5.42 8.77 8.83
C GLU A 81 -5.50 7.58 7.88
N LEU A 82 -4.55 7.46 6.95
CA LEU A 82 -4.48 6.33 6.03
C LEU A 82 -4.38 5.01 6.79
N ARG A 83 -3.53 4.99 7.83
CA ARG A 83 -3.39 3.82 8.69
C ARG A 83 -4.73 3.46 9.36
N ALA A 84 -5.45 4.44 9.90
CA ALA A 84 -6.75 4.22 10.51
C ALA A 84 -7.78 3.68 9.51
N MET A 85 -7.80 4.19 8.27
CA MET A 85 -8.71 3.71 7.22
C MET A 85 -8.47 2.23 6.88
N PHE A 86 -7.21 1.83 6.71
CA PHE A 86 -6.88 0.43 6.48
C PHE A 86 -7.15 -0.44 7.72
N GLU A 87 -6.89 0.07 8.93
CA GLU A 87 -7.13 -0.69 10.15
C GLU A 87 -8.63 -0.90 10.42
N ALA A 88 -9.48 0.07 10.05
CA ALA A 88 -10.94 -0.01 10.16
C ALA A 88 -11.60 -0.90 9.11
N ARG A 89 -11.06 -0.99 7.89
CA ARG A 89 -11.67 -1.79 6.81
C ARG A 89 -11.03 -3.17 6.62
N PHE A 90 -9.77 -3.37 7.02
CA PHE A 90 -9.03 -4.64 6.85
C PHE A 90 -8.57 -5.20 8.19
N TYR A 91 -9.53 -5.57 9.04
CA TYR A 91 -9.26 -6.15 10.37
C TYR A 91 -8.35 -7.39 10.35
N VAL A 92 -8.38 -8.17 9.27
CA VAL A 92 -7.46 -9.32 9.07
C VAL A 92 -6.01 -8.85 9.01
N PHE A 93 -5.76 -7.78 8.25
CA PHE A 93 -4.44 -7.21 8.07
C PHE A 93 -3.91 -6.60 9.38
N SER A 94 -4.79 -5.95 10.15
CA SER A 94 -4.45 -5.46 11.50
C SER A 94 -4.06 -6.60 12.43
N SER A 95 -4.80 -7.71 12.40
CA SER A 95 -4.51 -8.90 13.21
C SER A 95 -3.19 -9.56 12.80
N LEU A 96 -2.93 -9.64 11.49
CA LEU A 96 -1.67 -10.16 10.96
C LEU A 96 -0.47 -9.27 11.34
N LYS A 97 -0.59 -7.94 11.26
CA LYS A 97 0.44 -7.02 11.74
C LYS A 97 0.72 -7.20 13.23
N ALA A 98 -0.33 -7.35 14.04
CA ALA A 98 -0.18 -7.57 15.48
C ALA A 98 0.57 -8.87 15.76
N TRP A 99 0.25 -9.94 15.03
CA TRP A 99 0.97 -11.21 15.12
C TRP A 99 2.44 -11.05 14.71
N ILE A 100 2.73 -10.41 13.57
CA ILE A 100 4.12 -10.18 13.11
C ILE A 100 4.92 -9.40 14.15
N ARG A 101 4.32 -8.36 14.75
CA ARG A 101 4.98 -7.56 15.80
C ARG A 101 5.23 -8.36 17.07
N ALA A 102 4.30 -9.23 17.46
CA ALA A 102 4.44 -10.09 18.63
C ALA A 102 5.50 -11.20 18.41
N ASN A 103 5.71 -11.61 17.16
CA ASN A 103 6.65 -12.67 16.76
C ASN A 103 7.88 -12.11 16.02
N ASN A 104 8.26 -10.85 16.29
CA ASN A 104 9.26 -10.12 15.50
C ASN A 104 10.59 -10.88 15.36
N ASP A 105 11.12 -11.44 16.44
CA ASP A 105 12.41 -12.16 16.41
C ASP A 105 12.34 -13.41 15.51
N PHE A 106 11.24 -14.16 15.58
CA PHE A 106 10.98 -15.31 14.72
C PHE A 106 10.84 -14.89 13.25
N VAL A 107 10.00 -13.89 12.98
CA VAL A 107 9.80 -13.36 11.62
C VAL A 107 11.11 -12.86 11.02
N ARG A 108 11.95 -12.17 11.80
CA ARG A 108 13.25 -11.70 11.34
C ARG A 108 14.19 -12.86 11.01
N GLY A 109 14.18 -13.93 11.80
CA GLY A 109 14.95 -15.15 11.54
C GLY A 109 14.55 -15.83 10.24
N GLU A 110 13.25 -16.01 10.02
CA GLU A 110 12.71 -16.68 8.82
C GLU A 110 12.87 -15.84 7.54
N LEU A 111 13.00 -14.52 7.66
CA LEU A 111 13.19 -13.61 6.53
C LEU A 111 14.67 -13.35 6.18
N THR A 112 15.62 -14.04 6.81
CA THR A 112 17.05 -13.88 6.51
C THR A 112 17.46 -14.43 5.14
N GLY A 113 16.69 -15.39 4.60
CA GLY A 113 16.98 -16.06 3.33
C GLY A 113 18.03 -17.17 3.42
N GLU A 114 18.34 -17.66 4.62
CA GLU A 114 19.19 -18.83 4.83
C GLU A 114 18.47 -20.13 4.39
N LEU A 115 19.24 -21.18 4.12
CA LEU A 115 18.71 -22.47 3.59
C LEU A 115 17.72 -23.16 4.53
N THR A 116 17.76 -22.86 5.82
CA THR A 116 16.86 -23.44 6.84
C THR A 116 15.58 -22.62 7.03
N CYS A 117 15.48 -21.44 6.41
CA CYS A 117 14.32 -20.57 6.54
C CYS A 117 13.15 -21.06 5.68
N ASP A 118 11.95 -20.95 6.23
CA ASP A 118 10.70 -21.19 5.52
C ASP A 118 9.71 -20.03 5.76
N PRO A 119 9.91 -18.90 5.05
CA PRO A 119 9.02 -17.76 5.18
C PRO A 119 7.59 -18.05 4.71
N TYR A 120 7.38 -19.06 3.86
CA TYR A 120 6.04 -19.43 3.39
C TYR A 120 5.25 -20.10 4.49
N THR A 121 5.83 -21.09 5.18
CA THR A 121 5.18 -21.74 6.32
C THR A 121 4.94 -20.75 7.45
N MET A 122 5.91 -19.89 7.76
CA MET A 122 5.76 -18.82 8.76
C MET A 122 4.58 -17.89 8.42
N LEU A 123 4.45 -17.44 7.16
CA LEU A 123 3.33 -16.60 6.74
C LEU A 123 1.99 -17.36 6.79
N TRP A 124 1.99 -18.65 6.46
CA TRP A 124 0.81 -19.50 6.53
C TRP A 124 0.33 -19.60 7.99
N GLU A 125 1.23 -19.93 8.92
CA GLU A 125 0.94 -19.96 10.36
C GLU A 125 0.45 -18.61 10.87
N ALA A 126 1.09 -17.50 10.44
CA ALA A 126 0.70 -16.16 10.83
C ALA A 126 -0.75 -15.86 10.43
N VAL A 127 -1.15 -16.20 9.20
CA VAL A 127 -2.50 -15.99 8.69
C VAL A 127 -3.53 -16.81 9.48
N PHE A 128 -3.31 -18.12 9.62
CA PHE A 128 -4.28 -19.01 10.28
C PHE A 128 -4.35 -18.80 11.81
N THR A 129 -3.26 -18.36 12.43
CA THR A 129 -3.26 -17.99 13.86
C THR A 129 -3.90 -16.62 14.09
N ALA A 130 -3.65 -15.64 13.21
CA ALA A 130 -4.20 -14.30 13.36
C ALA A 130 -5.69 -14.23 13.03
N ALA A 131 -6.17 -15.03 12.06
CA ALA A 131 -7.53 -15.05 11.53
C ALA A 131 -8.37 -16.21 12.10
N THR A 132 -8.67 -16.16 13.41
CA THR A 132 -9.51 -17.19 14.05
C THR A 132 -10.96 -17.12 13.56
N PRO A 133 -11.73 -18.23 13.63
CA PRO A 133 -13.15 -18.24 13.25
C PRO A 133 -14.00 -17.20 13.98
N GLU A 134 -13.72 -16.92 15.25
CA GLU A 134 -14.43 -15.90 16.04
C GLU A 134 -14.15 -14.50 15.51
N LYS A 135 -12.89 -14.20 15.21
CA LYS A 135 -12.50 -12.93 14.59
C LYS A 135 -13.12 -12.79 13.21
N ALA A 136 -13.07 -13.83 12.39
CA ALA A 136 -13.70 -13.84 11.08
C ALA A 136 -15.19 -13.52 11.16
N ARG A 137 -15.94 -14.17 12.05
CA ARG A 137 -17.35 -13.86 12.29
C ARG A 137 -17.57 -12.42 12.74
N GLY A 138 -16.72 -11.90 13.63
CA GLY A 138 -16.72 -10.50 14.04
C GLY A 138 -16.55 -9.56 12.84
N TRP A 139 -15.55 -9.83 11.99
CA TRP A 139 -15.29 -9.03 10.80
C TRP A 139 -16.46 -9.03 9.81
N PHE A 140 -17.04 -10.19 9.51
CA PHE A 140 -18.21 -10.28 8.64
C PHE A 140 -19.42 -9.51 9.21
N LYS A 141 -19.62 -9.54 10.53
CA LYS A 141 -20.66 -8.77 11.21
C LYS A 141 -20.41 -7.26 11.13
N ASP A 142 -19.18 -6.83 11.39
CA ASP A 142 -18.79 -5.41 11.37
C ASP A 142 -18.89 -4.81 9.95
N CYS A 143 -18.73 -5.64 8.92
CA CYS A 143 -18.96 -5.28 7.52
C CYS A 143 -20.45 -5.36 7.07
N GLY A 144 -21.38 -5.72 7.95
CA GLY A 144 -22.82 -5.73 7.65
C GLY A 144 -23.32 -6.93 6.83
N TYR A 145 -22.58 -8.04 6.80
CA TYR A 145 -23.01 -9.27 6.11
C TYR A 145 -24.03 -10.13 6.90
N PHE A 146 -24.38 -9.73 8.13
CA PHE A 146 -25.35 -10.42 9.01
C PHE A 146 -26.38 -9.45 9.59
#